data_AF-A0A4Y9JCJ9-F1
#
_entry.id   AF-A0A4Y9JCJ9-F1
#
_cell.length_a   1.000
_cell.length_b   1.000
_cell.length_c   1.000
_cell.angle_alpha   90.00
_cell.angle_beta   90.00
_cell.angle_gamma   90.00
#
_symmetry.space_group_name_H-M   'P 1'
#
loop_
_entity.id
_entity.type
_entity.pdbx_description
1 polymer ?
#
loop_
_entity_poly.entity_id
_entity_poly.type
_entity_poly.pdbx_seq_one_letter_code
_entity_poly.pdbx_strand_id
1 'polypeptide(L)' 'MVYIDETGIDTYLYRKKGRAKRGEKVYGKVSGRRFERISVVVGQVNGKFVAPMIYKQSMTSHFFVKWFESLSYCQL' A
#
# COMPACT_ATOMS: atom_id res chain seq x y z
N MET A 1 2.86 3.31 24.80
CA MET A 1 3.45 2.25 23.96
C MET A 1 2.98 2.50 22.53
N VAL A 2 3.88 2.46 21.56
CA VAL A 2 3.54 2.65 20.13
C VAL A 2 3.95 1.37 19.39
N TYR A 3 3.03 0.75 18.67
CA TYR A 3 3.35 -0.35 17.76
C TYR A 3 3.61 0.21 16.36
N ILE A 4 4.63 -0.29 15.68
CA ILE A 4 5.01 0.17 14.35
C ILE A 4 5.05 -1.06 13.46
N ASP A 5 4.40 -0.98 12.31
CA ASP A 5 4.42 -2.06 11.33
C ASP A 5 4.41 -1.54 9.89
N GLU A 6 4.99 -2.32 8.99
CA GLU A 6 4.96 -2.10 7.54
C GLU A 6 4.22 -3.25 6.87
N THR A 7 3.27 -2.91 5.99
CA THR A 7 2.63 -3.89 5.11
C THR A 7 2.87 -3.55 3.64
N GLY A 8 3.26 -4.56 2.86
CA GLY A 8 3.32 -4.49 1.40
C GLY A 8 1.99 -4.92 0.77
N ILE A 9 1.47 -4.11 -0.14
CA ILE A 9 0.27 -4.38 -0.93
C ILE A 9 0.70 -4.59 -2.37
N ASP A 10 0.62 -5.83 -2.84
CA ASP A 10 0.88 -6.18 -4.23
C ASP A 10 -0.39 -5.98 -5.07
N THR A 11 -0.36 -4.98 -5.94
CA THR A 11 -1.50 -4.63 -6.79
C THR A 11 -1.27 -5.17 -8.19
N TYR A 12 -2.09 -6.11 -8.62
CA TYR A 12 -2.05 -6.59 -10.00
C TYR A 12 -2.63 -5.54 -10.94
N LEU A 13 -1.82 -5.08 -11.90
CA LEU A 13 -2.22 -4.10 -12.92
C LEU A 13 -2.98 -4.78 -14.09
N TYR A 14 -3.92 -5.66 -13.77
CA TYR A 14 -4.83 -6.26 -14.74
C TYR A 14 -6.26 -6.35 -14.19
N ARG A 15 -7.23 -6.31 -15.09
CA ARG A 15 -8.65 -6.38 -14.74
C ARG A 15 -9.04 -7.83 -14.45
N LYS A 16 -9.26 -8.16 -13.16
CA LYS A 16 -9.68 -9.53 -12.74
C LYS A 16 -11.06 -9.93 -13.26
N LYS A 17 -11.98 -8.97 -13.43
CA LYS A 17 -13.38 -9.23 -13.85
C LYS A 17 -13.86 -8.22 -14.89
N GLY A 18 -14.46 -8.70 -15.97
CA GLY A 18 -15.14 -7.90 -17.00
C GLY A 18 -16.66 -8.12 -16.99
N ARG A 19 -17.43 -7.16 -17.49
CA ARG A 19 -18.88 -7.32 -17.75
C ARG A 19 -19.13 -7.04 -19.23
N ALA A 20 -19.90 -7.90 -19.88
CA ALA A 20 -20.41 -7.74 -21.24
C ALA A 20 -21.79 -8.37 -21.36
N LYS A 21 -22.49 -8.13 -22.48
CA LYS A 21 -23.78 -8.77 -22.75
C LYS A 21 -23.61 -10.28 -22.90
N ARG A 22 -24.69 -11.04 -22.67
CA ARG A 22 -24.68 -12.49 -22.85
C ARG A 22 -24.32 -12.83 -24.30
N GLY A 23 -23.27 -13.64 -24.49
CA GLY A 23 -22.74 -14.02 -25.80
C GLY A 23 -21.50 -13.22 -26.23
N GLU A 24 -21.17 -12.12 -25.56
CA GLU A 24 -19.98 -11.32 -25.87
C GLU A 24 -18.80 -11.69 -24.95
N LYS A 25 -17.63 -11.93 -25.55
CA LYS A 25 -16.38 -12.15 -24.81
C LYS A 25 -15.75 -10.82 -24.44
N VAL A 26 -15.36 -10.65 -23.17
CA VAL A 26 -14.49 -9.56 -22.74
C VAL A 26 -13.04 -9.99 -22.91
N TYR A 27 -12.33 -9.38 -23.85
CA TYR A 27 -10.90 -9.56 -23.99
C TYR A 27 -10.15 -8.64 -23.01
N GLY A 28 -9.18 -9.20 -22.31
CA GLY A 28 -8.28 -8.46 -21.42
C GLY A 28 -6.83 -8.88 -21.69
N LYS A 29 -5.91 -7.91 -21.67
CA LYS A 29 -4.48 -8.20 -21.76
C LYS A 29 -3.97 -8.60 -20.38
N VAL A 30 -3.75 -9.91 -20.19
CA VAL A 30 -3.21 -10.49 -18.93
C VAL A 30 -1.73 -10.89 -19.06
N SER A 31 -1.16 -10.80 -20.27
CA SER A 31 0.23 -11.19 -20.50
C SER A 31 1.23 -10.22 -19.86
N GLY A 32 2.25 -10.80 -19.21
CA GLY A 32 3.33 -10.10 -18.52
C GLY A 32 3.11 -9.99 -17.00
N ARG A 33 4.21 -10.01 -16.24
CA ARG A 33 4.20 -9.80 -14.79
C ARG A 33 4.04 -8.31 -14.51
N ARG A 34 2.79 -7.85 -14.42
CA ARG A 34 2.42 -6.46 -14.11
C ARG A 34 1.87 -6.37 -12.69
N PHE A 35 2.75 -6.30 -11.72
CA PHE A 35 2.39 -6.00 -10.33
C PHE A 35 3.08 -4.68 -9.96
N GLU A 36 2.35 -3.84 -9.23
CA GLU A 36 2.91 -2.67 -8.57
C GLU A 36 2.82 -2.93 -7.07
N ARG A 37 3.97 -2.85 -6.39
CA ARG A 37 4.02 -2.96 -4.94
C ARG A 37 3.89 -1.57 -4.32
N ILE A 38 2.98 -1.45 -3.38
CA ILE A 38 2.80 -0.27 -2.55
C ILE A 38 3.04 -0.70 -1.12
N SER A 39 4.03 -0.13 -0.45
CA SER A 39 4.25 -0.31 0.97
C SER A 39 3.53 0.79 1.76
N VAL A 40 3.02 0.43 2.93
CA VAL A 40 2.39 1.32 3.88
C VAL A 40 3.01 1.10 5.25
N VAL A 41 3.42 2.17 5.90
CA VAL A 41 3.88 2.16 7.30
C VAL A 41 2.93 2.98 8.16
N VAL A 42 2.62 2.46 9.35
CA VAL A 42 1.68 3.09 10.29
C VAL A 42 2.13 2.86 11.72
N GLY A 43 1.95 3.86 12.58
CA GLY A 43 2.07 3.71 14.03
C GLY A 43 0.70 3.45 14.66
N GLN A 44 0.62 2.61 15.69
CA GLN A 44 -0.60 2.39 16.46
C GLN A 44 -0.38 2.80 17.92
N VAL A 45 -1.24 3.68 18.43
CA VAL A 45 -1.26 4.12 19.84
C VAL A 45 -2.67 4.02 20.38
N ASN A 46 -2.85 3.34 21.51
CA ASN A 46 -4.15 3.14 22.16
C ASN A 46 -5.23 2.63 21.18
N GLY A 47 -4.85 1.71 20.29
CA GLY A 47 -5.73 1.14 19.26
C GLY A 47 -5.99 2.04 18.05
N LYS A 48 -5.47 3.27 18.02
CA LYS A 48 -5.64 4.23 16.92
C LYS A 48 -4.42 4.27 16.03
N PHE A 49 -4.64 4.34 14.72
CA PHE A 49 -3.57 4.51 13.72
C PHE A 49 -3.17 5.98 13.61
N VAL A 50 -1.86 6.23 13.59
CA VAL A 50 -1.25 7.56 13.49
C VAL A 50 -0.14 7.54 12.44
N ALA A 51 0.11 8.72 11.86
CA ALA A 51 1.16 8.95 10.86
C ALA A 51 1.22 7.90 9.73
N PRO A 52 0.14 7.62 8.98
CA PRO A 52 0.23 6.70 7.84
C PRO A 52 1.10 7.30 6.73
N MET A 53 2.03 6.51 6.18
CA MET A 53 2.79 6.89 4.99
C MET A 53 2.78 5.77 3.95
N ILE A 54 2.51 6.14 2.70
CA ILE A 54 2.45 5.24 1.54
C ILE A 54 3.65 5.52 0.64
N TYR A 55 4.35 4.47 0.20
CA TYR A 55 5.51 4.58 -0.68
C TYR A 55 5.64 3.34 -1.58
N LYS A 56 6.28 3.48 -2.75
CA LYS A 56 6.40 2.39 -3.74
C LYS A 56 7.73 1.63 -3.67
N GLN A 57 8.68 2.15 -2.91
CA GLN A 57 10.04 1.64 -2.81
C GLN A 57 10.17 0.78 -1.55
N SER A 58 11.34 0.19 -1.31
CA SER A 58 11.61 -0.49 -0.04
C SER A 58 11.75 0.50 1.11
N MET A 59 11.46 0.06 2.33
CA MET A 59 11.77 0.84 3.53
C MET A 59 13.28 1.00 3.66
N THR A 60 13.77 2.21 3.42
CA THR A 60 15.16 2.59 3.66
C THR A 60 15.25 3.39 4.95
N SER A 61 16.45 3.50 5.54
CA SER A 61 16.66 4.33 6.73
C SER A 61 16.21 5.78 6.52
N HIS A 62 16.38 6.34 5.31
CA HIS A 62 15.91 7.68 4.97
C HIS A 62 14.38 7.78 5.01
N PHE A 63 13.68 6.78 4.45
CA PHE A 63 12.21 6.74 4.52
C PHE A 63 11.71 6.58 5.95
N PHE A 64 12.38 5.72 6.73
CA PHE A 64 12.04 5.51 8.12
C PHE A 64 12.18 6.80 8.94
N VAL A 65 13.31 7.51 8.82
CA VAL A 65 13.53 8.77 9.56
C VAL A 65 12.47 9.81 9.19
N LYS A 66 12.21 9.98 7.90
CA LYS A 66 11.19 10.93 7.42
C LYS A 66 9.78 10.60 7.93
N TRP A 67 9.44 9.32 7.98
CA TRP A 67 8.18 8.87 8.58
C TRP A 67 8.18 9.08 10.10
N PHE A 68 9.27 8.78 10.78
CA PHE A 68 9.40 8.90 12.23
C PHE A 68 9.28 10.37 12.69
N GLU A 69 9.77 11.31 11.89
CA GLU A 69 9.50 12.75 12.07
C GLU A 69 7.99 13.02 12.03
N SER A 70 7.25 12.48 11.05
CA SER A 70 5.79 12.65 10.99
C SER A 70 5.06 12.06 12.19
N LEU A 71 5.57 10.96 12.76
CA LEU A 71 5.03 10.35 13.98
C LEU A 71 5.26 11.24 15.21
N SER A 72 6.41 11.91 15.30
CA SER A 72 6.75 12.77 16.44
C SER A 72 6.03 14.12 16.43
N TYR A 73 5.57 14.60 15.26
CA TYR A 73 4.63 15.74 15.18
C TYR A 73 3.18 15.36 15.46
N CYS A 74 2.85 14.06 15.45
CA CYS A 74 1.52 13.58 15.81
C CYS A 74 1.42 13.60 17.34
N GLN A 75 0.99 14.72 17.93
CA GLN A 75 0.71 14.81 19.36
C GLN A 75 -0.33 13.74 19.72
N LEU A 76 0.09 12.82 20.61
CA LEU A 76 -0.72 11.72 21.15
C LEU A 76 -1.81 12.23 22.10
#